data_AF-B0DKT3-F1
#
_entry.id   AF-B0DKT3-F1
#
_cell.length_a   1.000
_cell.length_b   1.000
_cell.length_c   1.000
_cell.angle_alpha   90.00
_cell.angle_beta   90.00
_cell.angle_gamma   90.00
#
_symmetry.space_group_name_H-M   'P 1'
#
loop_
_entity.id
_entity.type
_entity.pdbx_description
1 polymer ?
#
loop_
_entity_poly.entity_id
_entity_poly.type
_entity_poly.pdbx_seq_one_letter_code
_entity_poly.pdbx_strand_id
1 'polypeptide(L)'
;MKHVQPDFRAPASRETADLHTPPTLRPLFDLLKTALQKTDHGDAKLVILDDIATLEWIGFSLLDVSRFARVLRVACLKAKATLIIRHHVVTPGDPDDLFRHLLQMCTHHLDVTPLGSGRSGAVSGEVALHLGPSTPAGGGVKLIPRSVALQYKLADNGPVFFQRGTGGGVL
;
A
#
# COMPACT_ATOMS: atom_id res chain seq x y z
N MET A 1 60.87 -13.09 -39.16
CA MET A 1 59.48 -13.05 -38.67
C MET A 1 59.51 -12.59 -37.22
N LYS A 2 58.98 -11.39 -36.92
CA LYS A 2 58.99 -10.81 -35.57
C LYS A 2 57.83 -11.41 -34.77
N HIS A 3 58.15 -12.07 -33.67
CA HIS A 3 57.17 -12.66 -32.76
C HIS A 3 56.46 -11.53 -32.02
N VAL A 4 55.18 -11.30 -32.35
CA VAL A 4 54.30 -10.39 -31.61
C VAL A 4 53.79 -11.16 -30.39
N GLN A 5 54.13 -10.70 -29.18
CA GLN A 5 53.49 -11.19 -27.95
C GLN A 5 52.13 -10.51 -27.78
N PRO A 6 51.07 -11.26 -27.39
CA PRO A 6 49.78 -10.67 -27.07
C PRO A 6 49.83 -9.94 -25.73
N ASP A 7 49.39 -8.69 -25.73
CA ASP A 7 49.25 -7.83 -24.55
C ASP A 7 48.02 -8.28 -23.74
N PHE A 8 48.26 -9.05 -22.67
CA PHE A 8 47.24 -9.44 -21.70
C PHE A 8 47.08 -8.35 -20.64
N ARG A 9 46.52 -7.20 -21.04
CA ARG A 9 46.12 -6.16 -20.08
C ARG A 9 44.83 -6.61 -19.40
N ALA A 10 44.89 -6.82 -18.08
CA ALA A 10 43.70 -7.09 -17.28
C ALA A 10 42.66 -5.97 -17.48
N PRO A 11 41.35 -6.30 -17.61
CA PRO A 11 40.33 -5.27 -17.69
C PRO A 11 40.37 -4.43 -16.42
N ALA A 12 40.27 -3.11 -16.58
CA ALA A 12 40.25 -2.15 -15.47
C ALA A 12 39.27 -2.62 -14.38
N SER A 13 39.73 -2.54 -13.13
CA SER A 13 38.94 -2.81 -11.94
C SER A 13 37.61 -2.08 -12.05
N ARG A 14 36.53 -2.85 -12.26
CA ARG A 14 35.17 -2.34 -12.12
C ARG A 14 35.07 -1.73 -10.74
N GLU A 15 34.79 -0.43 -10.72
CA GLU A 15 34.43 0.35 -9.55
C GLU A 15 33.49 -0.48 -8.66
N THR A 16 34.02 -0.94 -7.54
CA THR A 16 33.27 -1.63 -6.50
C THR A 16 32.37 -0.60 -5.85
N ALA A 17 31.22 -0.32 -6.48
CA ALA A 17 30.15 0.42 -5.83
C ALA A 17 29.87 -0.23 -4.48
N ASP A 18 29.86 0.58 -3.41
CA ASP A 18 29.76 0.16 -2.01
C ASP A 18 28.65 -0.89 -1.77
N LEU A 19 29.04 -2.17 -1.74
CA LEU A 19 28.16 -3.30 -1.45
C LEU A 19 27.74 -3.39 0.03
N HIS A 20 28.07 -2.38 0.85
CA HIS A 20 27.90 -2.42 2.30
C HIS A 20 26.91 -1.39 2.87
N THR A 21 26.31 -0.54 2.05
CA THR A 21 25.29 0.39 2.56
C THR A 21 23.92 -0.30 2.55
N PRO A 22 23.25 -0.46 3.71
CA PRO A 22 21.91 -1.04 3.73
C PRO A 22 20.94 -0.16 2.92
N PRO A 23 20.01 -0.78 2.18
CA PRO A 23 19.06 -0.03 1.35
C PRO A 23 18.21 0.90 2.23
N THR A 24 17.91 2.11 1.73
CA THR A 24 17.13 3.12 2.47
C THR A 24 15.95 3.65 1.67
N LEU A 25 14.81 3.85 2.35
CA LEU A 25 13.60 4.47 1.78
C LEU A 25 13.64 6.00 1.81
N ARG A 26 14.75 6.60 2.26
CA ARG A 26 14.88 8.05 2.40
C ARG A 26 14.74 8.82 1.08
N PRO A 27 15.37 8.42 -0.04
CA PRO A 27 15.22 9.13 -1.30
C PRO A 27 13.77 9.17 -1.79
N LEU A 28 13.03 8.06 -1.65
CA LEU A 28 11.62 7.98 -1.97
C LEU A 28 10.80 8.93 -1.09
N PHE A 29 11.07 8.95 0.22
CA PHE A 29 10.39 9.87 1.14
C PHE A 29 10.66 11.34 0.78
N ASP A 30 11.89 11.71 0.47
CA ASP A 30 12.25 13.09 0.11
C ASP A 30 11.57 13.53 -1.20
N LEU A 31 11.40 12.62 -2.16
CA LEU A 31 10.62 12.86 -3.38
C LEU A 31 9.14 13.11 -3.07
N LEU A 32 8.51 12.25 -2.26
CA LEU A 32 7.11 12.39 -1.86
C LEU A 32 6.89 13.69 -1.08
N LYS A 33 7.80 14.04 -0.18
CA LYS A 33 7.77 15.29 0.59
C LYS A 33 7.82 16.50 -0.35
N THR A 34 8.68 16.47 -1.35
CA THR A 34 8.79 17.55 -2.34
C THR A 34 7.49 17.68 -3.15
N ALA A 35 6.91 16.56 -3.59
CA ALA A 35 5.63 16.56 -4.31
C ALA A 35 4.47 17.11 -3.46
N LEU A 36 4.40 16.74 -2.18
CA LEU A 36 3.42 17.26 -1.23
C LEU A 36 3.55 18.78 -1.00
N GLN A 37 4.73 19.34 -1.16
CA GLN A 37 5.00 20.78 -1.02
C GLN A 37 4.71 21.59 -2.29
N LYS A 38 4.83 20.99 -3.48
CA LYS A 38 4.65 21.68 -4.78
C LYS A 38 3.20 22.02 -5.13
N THR A 39 2.23 21.41 -4.46
CA THR A 39 0.81 21.58 -4.76
C THR A 39 0.27 22.84 -4.11
N ASP A 40 -0.38 23.67 -4.92
CA ASP A 40 -0.91 25.00 -4.56
C ASP A 40 -1.81 24.96 -3.32
N HIS A 41 -1.89 26.11 -2.65
CA HIS A 41 -2.70 26.32 -1.46
C HIS A 41 -4.20 26.29 -1.81
N GLY A 42 -4.79 25.09 -1.93
CA GLY A 42 -6.23 24.94 -2.13
C GLY A 42 -6.68 23.52 -2.46
N ASP A 43 -5.83 22.74 -3.13
CA ASP A 43 -6.23 21.43 -3.62
C ASP A 43 -6.16 20.35 -2.54
N ALA A 44 -7.19 19.51 -2.50
CA ALA A 44 -7.18 18.29 -1.70
C ALA A 44 -6.09 17.35 -2.23
N LYS A 45 -5.13 16.99 -1.38
CA LYS A 45 -4.00 16.13 -1.74
C LYS A 45 -4.33 14.68 -1.40
N LEU A 46 -4.05 13.77 -2.32
CA LEU A 46 -4.22 12.33 -2.13
C LEU A 46 -2.90 11.62 -2.41
N VAL A 47 -2.46 10.80 -1.46
CA VAL A 47 -1.33 9.89 -1.61
C VAL A 47 -1.87 8.48 -1.53
N ILE A 48 -1.59 7.68 -2.56
CA ILE A 48 -1.90 6.25 -2.58
C ILE A 48 -0.58 5.50 -2.58
N LEU A 49 -0.32 4.77 -1.49
CA LEU A 49 0.77 3.81 -1.43
C LEU A 49 0.19 2.43 -1.74
N ASP A 50 0.40 2.01 -2.98
CA ASP A 50 -0.08 0.73 -3.47
C ASP A 50 0.92 -0.37 -3.11
N ASP A 51 0.43 -1.42 -2.44
CA ASP A 51 1.20 -2.63 -2.08
C ASP A 51 2.48 -2.38 -1.25
N ILE A 52 2.30 -1.94 -0.01
CA ILE A 52 3.43 -1.70 0.90
C ILE A 52 4.23 -2.96 1.25
N ALA A 53 3.60 -4.15 1.21
CA ALA A 53 4.27 -5.42 1.51
C ALA A 53 5.37 -5.74 0.48
N THR A 54 5.26 -5.20 -0.73
CA THR A 54 6.30 -5.33 -1.76
C THR A 54 7.65 -4.75 -1.29
N LEU A 55 7.66 -3.74 -0.42
CA LEU A 55 8.92 -3.19 0.12
C LEU A 55 9.67 -4.22 0.96
N GLU A 56 8.98 -5.03 1.77
CA GLU A 56 9.62 -6.12 2.51
C GLU A 56 10.15 -7.20 1.55
N TRP A 57 9.38 -7.50 0.50
CA TRP A 57 9.75 -8.51 -0.49
C TRP A 57 11.01 -8.16 -1.29
N ILE A 58 11.24 -6.87 -1.59
CA ILE A 58 12.45 -6.40 -2.27
C ILE A 58 13.64 -6.16 -1.32
N GLY A 59 13.52 -6.55 -0.04
CA GLY A 59 14.63 -6.63 0.91
C GLY A 59 14.71 -5.51 1.95
N PHE A 60 13.69 -4.66 2.11
CA PHE A 60 13.65 -3.73 3.24
C PHE A 60 13.19 -4.43 4.52
N SER A 61 13.77 -4.05 5.66
CA SER A 61 13.34 -4.61 6.94
C SER A 61 11.95 -4.09 7.34
N LEU A 62 11.19 -4.89 8.09
CA LEU A 62 9.92 -4.47 8.71
C LEU A 62 10.05 -3.13 9.45
N LEU A 63 11.17 -2.93 10.16
CA LEU A 63 11.43 -1.71 10.90
C LEU A 63 11.55 -0.49 9.97
N ASP A 64 12.24 -0.63 8.84
CA ASP A 64 12.40 0.45 7.87
C ASP A 64 11.09 0.78 7.16
N VAL A 65 10.33 -0.25 6.77
CA VAL A 65 9.00 -0.08 6.15
C VAL A 65 8.02 0.57 7.12
N SER A 66 8.00 0.13 8.38
CA SER A 66 7.15 0.69 9.44
C SER A 66 7.52 2.15 9.74
N ARG A 67 8.81 2.47 9.80
CA ARG A 67 9.30 3.85 9.98
C ARG A 67 8.91 4.72 8.79
N PHE A 68 9.07 4.23 7.57
CA PHE A 68 8.67 4.93 6.36
C PHE A 68 7.16 5.22 6.36
N ALA A 69 6.31 4.23 6.60
CA ALA A 69 4.86 4.41 6.67
C ALA A 69 4.45 5.45 7.72
N ARG A 70 5.05 5.41 8.91
CA ARG A 70 4.80 6.38 9.98
C ARG A 70 5.20 7.80 9.57
N VAL A 71 6.39 7.96 9.00
CA VAL A 71 6.91 9.28 8.59
C VAL A 71 6.11 9.84 7.41
N LEU A 72 5.71 9.00 6.46
CA LEU A 72 4.82 9.37 5.35
C LEU A 72 3.45 9.83 5.87
N ARG A 73 2.85 9.10 6.81
CA ARG A 73 1.59 9.52 7.47
C ARG A 73 1.73 10.90 8.10
N VAL A 74 2.79 11.15 8.85
CA VAL A 74 3.04 12.47 9.47
C VAL A 74 3.20 13.56 8.42
N ALA A 75 3.92 13.29 7.33
CA ALA A 75 4.07 14.25 6.23
C ALA A 75 2.71 14.57 5.57
N CYS A 76 1.88 13.56 5.33
CA CYS A 76 0.53 13.73 4.78
C CYS A 76 -0.34 14.56 5.72
N LEU A 77 -0.34 14.27 7.03
CA LEU A 77 -1.10 15.06 8.01
C LEU A 77 -0.68 16.54 8.04
N LYS A 78 0.64 16.81 8.02
CA LYS A 78 1.16 18.19 7.96
C LYS A 78 0.75 18.92 6.68
N ALA A 79 0.70 18.19 5.57
CA ALA A 79 0.29 18.71 4.27
C ALA A 79 -1.25 18.72 4.08
N LYS A 80 -2.03 18.29 5.07
CA LYS A 80 -3.49 18.07 4.97
C LYS A 80 -3.87 17.15 3.79
N ALA A 81 -3.03 16.14 3.52
CA ALA A 81 -3.24 15.14 2.49
C ALA A 81 -3.90 13.89 3.07
N THR A 82 -4.79 13.28 2.29
CA THR A 82 -5.34 11.94 2.54
C THR A 82 -4.30 10.90 2.15
N LEU A 83 -4.07 9.92 3.01
CA LEU A 83 -3.17 8.79 2.74
C LEU A 83 -3.98 7.50 2.71
N ILE A 84 -3.92 6.78 1.59
CA ILE A 84 -4.45 5.42 1.44
C ILE A 84 -3.25 4.50 1.30
N ILE A 85 -3.18 3.46 2.13
CA ILE A 85 -2.15 2.42 2.04
C ILE A 85 -2.88 1.11 1.73
N ARG A 86 -2.57 0.50 0.58
CA ARG A 86 -3.00 -0.87 0.29
C ARG A 86 -1.96 -1.83 0.85
N HIS A 87 -2.41 -2.74 1.70
CA HIS A 87 -1.63 -3.85 2.19
C HIS A 87 -2.29 -5.15 1.73
N HIS A 88 -1.50 -6.08 1.20
CA HIS A 88 -1.98 -7.36 0.73
C HIS A 88 -1.73 -8.44 1.79
N VAL A 89 -2.80 -8.95 2.40
CA VAL A 89 -2.70 -10.05 3.37
C VAL A 89 -2.42 -11.35 2.60
N VAL A 90 -1.22 -11.90 2.76
CA VAL A 90 -0.79 -13.15 2.10
C VAL A 90 -1.27 -14.41 2.82
N THR A 91 -1.49 -14.33 4.13
CA THR A 91 -1.93 -15.46 4.96
C THR A 91 -3.31 -15.16 5.53
N PRO A 92 -4.39 -15.78 5.00
CA PRO A 92 -5.73 -15.56 5.54
C PRO A 92 -5.83 -15.94 7.02
N GLY A 93 -6.39 -15.04 7.84
CA GLY A 93 -6.67 -15.30 9.25
C GLY A 93 -5.52 -15.02 10.21
N ASP A 94 -4.29 -14.77 9.72
CA ASP A 94 -3.17 -14.35 10.56
C ASP A 94 -2.63 -12.99 10.09
N PRO A 95 -2.89 -11.89 10.82
CA PRO A 95 -2.38 -10.58 10.46
C PRO A 95 -0.85 -10.57 10.59
N ASP A 96 -0.10 -10.18 9.55
CA ASP A 96 1.35 -10.02 9.70
C ASP A 96 1.71 -8.77 10.54
N ASP A 97 2.97 -8.67 10.95
CA ASP A 97 3.43 -7.58 11.82
C ASP A 97 3.35 -6.21 11.15
N LEU A 98 3.57 -6.14 9.83
CA LEU A 98 3.42 -4.89 9.08
C LEU A 98 1.95 -4.44 9.10
N PHE A 99 1.01 -5.35 8.86
CA PHE A 99 -0.42 -5.07 8.93
C PHE A 99 -0.84 -4.61 10.33
N ARG A 100 -0.36 -5.28 11.40
CA ARG A 100 -0.60 -4.85 12.79
C ARG A 100 -0.13 -3.41 13.02
N HIS A 101 1.06 -3.05 12.53
CA HIS A 101 1.57 -1.69 12.61
C HIS A 101 0.71 -0.68 11.83
N LEU A 102 0.30 -1.02 10.60
CA LEU A 102 -0.56 -0.17 9.78
C LEU A 102 -1.93 0.04 10.43
N LEU A 103 -2.54 -1.01 10.97
CA LEU A 103 -3.80 -0.95 11.70
C LEU A 103 -3.73 0.01 12.88
N GLN A 104 -2.66 -0.01 13.68
CA GLN A 104 -2.52 0.90 14.82
C GLN A 104 -2.49 2.38 14.40
N MET A 105 -2.01 2.69 13.20
CA MET A 105 -1.86 4.06 12.72
C MET A 105 -3.05 4.56 11.88
N CYS A 106 -3.93 3.67 11.42
CA CYS A 106 -5.01 4.04 10.51
C CYS A 106 -6.17 4.74 11.25
N THR A 107 -6.84 5.64 10.53
CA THR A 107 -8.12 6.23 10.97
C THR A 107 -9.28 5.37 10.49
N HIS A 108 -9.16 4.71 9.35
CA HIS A 108 -10.17 3.79 8.85
C HIS A 108 -9.46 2.58 8.27
N HIS A 109 -10.08 1.42 8.47
CA HIS A 109 -9.65 0.17 7.88
C HIS A 109 -10.74 -0.32 6.94
N LEU A 110 -10.43 -0.27 5.64
CA LEU A 110 -11.29 -0.83 4.60
C LEU A 110 -10.81 -2.27 4.34
N ASP A 111 -11.67 -3.23 4.65
CA ASP A 111 -11.41 -4.64 4.44
C ASP A 111 -12.11 -5.09 3.15
N VAL A 112 -11.35 -5.66 2.22
CA VAL A 112 -11.84 -6.15 0.93
C VAL A 112 -11.48 -7.62 0.85
N THR A 113 -12.49 -8.48 0.85
CA THR A 113 -12.26 -9.93 0.83
C THR A 113 -13.07 -10.62 -0.23
N PRO A 114 -12.60 -11.77 -0.74
CA PRO A 114 -13.46 -12.67 -1.49
C PRO A 114 -14.63 -13.16 -0.63
N LEU A 115 -15.62 -13.76 -1.28
CA LEU A 115 -16.72 -14.42 -0.57
C LEU A 115 -16.20 -15.64 0.21
N GLY A 116 -16.53 -15.72 1.50
CA GLY A 116 -16.16 -16.86 2.35
C GLY A 116 -16.78 -18.19 1.90
N SER A 117 -17.90 -18.16 1.17
CA SER A 117 -18.53 -19.36 0.58
C SER A 117 -17.84 -19.86 -0.69
N GLY A 118 -16.80 -19.18 -1.18
CA GLY A 118 -16.12 -19.51 -2.43
C GLY A 118 -16.57 -18.64 -3.60
N ARG A 119 -16.67 -19.23 -4.80
CA ARG A 119 -16.90 -18.47 -6.04
C ARG A 119 -18.39 -18.29 -6.34
N SER A 120 -18.76 -17.10 -6.81
CA SER A 120 -20.08 -16.78 -7.36
C SER A 120 -19.91 -16.05 -8.70
N GLY A 121 -20.75 -16.34 -9.68
CA GLY A 121 -20.77 -15.60 -10.96
C GLY A 121 -21.41 -14.21 -10.85
N ALA A 122 -22.19 -13.97 -9.80
CA ALA A 122 -22.90 -12.72 -9.58
C ALA A 122 -22.21 -11.80 -8.56
N VAL A 123 -21.27 -12.32 -7.77
CA VAL A 123 -20.63 -11.59 -6.67
C VAL A 123 -19.14 -11.94 -6.64
N SER A 124 -18.28 -10.93 -6.72
CA SER A 124 -16.83 -11.08 -6.67
C SER A 124 -16.30 -11.10 -5.24
N GLY A 125 -16.91 -10.34 -4.32
CA GLY A 125 -16.47 -10.29 -2.94
C GLY A 125 -17.32 -9.36 -2.08
N GLU A 126 -16.78 -9.02 -0.91
CA GLU A 126 -17.40 -8.18 0.11
C GLU A 126 -16.44 -7.10 0.60
N VAL A 127 -17.00 -5.94 0.97
CA VAL A 127 -16.28 -4.79 1.51
C VAL A 127 -16.89 -4.38 2.84
N ALA A 128 -16.03 -4.21 3.85
CA ALA A 128 -16.38 -3.68 5.15
C ALA A 128 -15.51 -2.46 5.49
N LEU A 129 -16.05 -1.53 6.26
CA LEU A 129 -15.37 -0.31 6.68
C LEU A 129 -15.42 -0.21 8.20
N HIS A 130 -14.25 -0.28 8.80
CA HIS A 130 -14.05 -0.27 10.24
C HIS A 130 -13.37 1.02 10.70
N LEU A 131 -13.66 1.40 11.93
CA LEU A 131 -12.97 2.50 12.59
C LEU A 131 -11.56 2.07 12.97
N GLY A 132 -10.56 2.89 12.65
CA GLY A 132 -9.19 2.69 13.07
C GLY A 132 -8.91 3.28 14.46
N PRO A 133 -7.90 2.79 15.19
CA PRO A 133 -7.53 3.29 16.51
C PRO A 133 -7.10 4.77 16.53
N SER A 134 -6.62 5.31 15.40
CA SER A 134 -6.18 6.70 15.30
C SER A 134 -7.31 7.68 14.96
N THR A 135 -8.58 7.26 14.98
CA THR A 135 -9.72 8.13 14.64
C THR A 135 -9.95 9.19 15.71
N PRO A 136 -10.02 10.49 15.35
CA PRO A 136 -10.47 11.51 16.28
C PRO A 136 -11.88 11.24 16.80
N ALA A 137 -12.12 11.54 18.08
CA ALA A 137 -13.46 11.47 18.66
C ALA A 137 -14.40 12.44 17.91
N GLY A 138 -15.59 11.95 17.52
CA GLY A 138 -16.62 12.76 16.84
C GLY A 138 -16.60 12.73 15.30
N GLY A 139 -15.83 11.82 14.67
CA GLY A 139 -15.86 11.64 13.21
C GLY A 139 -17.17 11.01 12.71
N GLY A 140 -17.90 11.70 11.83
CA GLY A 140 -19.21 11.28 11.29
C GLY A 140 -19.17 10.30 10.10
N VAL A 141 -18.15 9.46 9.99
CA VAL A 141 -18.06 8.49 8.88
C VAL A 141 -18.99 7.32 9.13
N LYS A 142 -19.88 7.03 8.17
CA LYS A 142 -20.75 5.85 8.23
C LYS A 142 -19.93 4.59 8.03
N LEU A 143 -19.79 3.81 9.10
CA LEU A 143 -19.11 2.52 9.07
C LEU A 143 -19.97 1.44 8.41
N ILE A 144 -19.31 0.40 7.92
CA ILE A 144 -19.94 -0.76 7.31
C ILE A 144 -19.43 -1.99 8.07
N PRO A 145 -20.12 -2.43 9.14
CA PRO A 145 -19.68 -3.58 9.91
C PRO A 145 -19.77 -4.84 9.06
N ARG A 146 -18.93 -5.82 9.38
CA ARG A 146 -18.80 -7.05 8.60
C ARG A 146 -20.11 -7.84 8.45
N SER A 147 -21.01 -7.76 9.44
CA SER A 147 -22.33 -8.39 9.40
C SER A 147 -23.25 -7.87 8.28
N VAL A 148 -22.99 -6.66 7.76
CA VAL A 148 -23.74 -6.00 6.67
C VAL A 148 -22.80 -5.50 5.58
N ALA A 149 -21.68 -6.21 5.36
CA ALA A 149 -20.69 -5.87 4.34
C ALA A 149 -21.35 -5.69 2.97
N LEU A 150 -20.91 -4.68 2.22
CA LEU A 150 -21.36 -4.45 0.86
C LEU A 150 -20.78 -5.52 -0.05
N GLN A 151 -21.61 -6.14 -0.87
CA GLN A 151 -21.15 -7.05 -1.90
C GLN A 151 -20.72 -6.25 -3.12
N TYR A 152 -19.70 -6.73 -3.82
CA TYR A 152 -19.29 -6.14 -5.10
C TYR A 152 -19.17 -7.19 -6.19
N LYS A 153 -19.43 -6.77 -7.43
CA LYS A 153 -19.15 -7.52 -8.65
C LYS A 153 -18.20 -6.69 -9.51
N LEU A 154 -17.14 -7.32 -9.99
CA LEU A 154 -16.28 -6.74 -11.03
C LEU A 154 -16.98 -6.92 -12.38
N ALA A 155 -17.51 -5.84 -12.95
CA ALA A 155 -18.06 -5.80 -14.29
C ALA A 155 -17.04 -5.19 -15.26
N ASP A 156 -17.33 -5.26 -16.56
CA ASP A 156 -16.41 -4.79 -17.61
C ASP A 156 -16.13 -3.28 -17.54
N ASN A 157 -17.06 -2.51 -16.96
CA ASN A 157 -16.94 -1.06 -16.77
C ASN A 157 -16.47 -0.66 -15.35
N GLY A 158 -16.14 -1.63 -14.49
CA GLY A 158 -15.67 -1.39 -13.13
C GLY A 158 -16.46 -2.12 -12.04
N PRO A 159 -16.15 -1.86 -10.76
CA PRO A 159 -16.82 -2.50 -9.64
C PRO A 159 -18.22 -1.91 -9.42
N VAL A 160 -19.22 -2.78 -9.27
CA VAL A 160 -20.59 -2.44 -8.85
C VAL A 160 -20.80 -2.93 -7.43
N PHE A 161 -21.29 -2.07 -6.55
CA PHE A 161 -21.53 -2.37 -5.13
C PHE A 161 -23.04 -2.45 -4.83
N PHE A 162 -23.45 -3.43 -4.02
CA PHE A 162 -24.84 -3.67 -3.67
C PHE A 162 -24.96 -4.32 -2.28
N GLN A 163 -26.17 -4.28 -1.71
CA GLN A 163 -26.43 -4.94 -0.44
C GLN A 163 -26.49 -6.46 -0.62
N ARG A 164 -26.13 -7.19 0.44
CA ARG A 164 -26.25 -8.66 0.43
C ARG A 164 -27.68 -9.08 0.10
N GLY A 165 -27.82 -10.00 -0.85
CA GLY A 165 -29.12 -10.54 -1.28
C GLY A 165 -29.90 -9.66 -2.27
N THR A 166 -29.39 -8.48 -2.64
CA THR A 166 -30.04 -7.60 -3.62
C THR A 166 -29.42 -7.69 -5.02
N GLY A 167 -28.43 -8.56 -5.23
CA GLY A 167 -27.70 -8.72 -6.50
C GLY A 167 -28.49 -9.41 -7.64
N GLY A 168 -29.78 -9.67 -7.44
CA GLY A 168 -30.65 -10.42 -8.36
C GLY A 168 -31.07 -9.66 -9.63
N GLY A 169 -30.16 -8.93 -10.28
CA GLY A 169 -30.47 -8.16 -11.49
C GLY A 169 -29.55 -6.97 -11.74
N VAL A 170 -28.23 -7.13 -11.61
CA VAL A 170 -27.30 -6.16 -12.23
C VAL A 170 -27.35 -6.41 -13.73
N LEU A 171 -28.27 -5.71 -14.42
CA LEU A 171 -28.45 -5.70 -15.88
C LEU A 171 -27.20 -5.17 -16.59
#